data_AF-A0A075MWD9-F1
#
_entry.id   AF-A0A075MWD9-F1
#
_cell.length_a   1.000
_cell.length_b   1.000
_cell.length_c   1.000
_cell.angle_alpha   90.00
_cell.angle_beta   90.00
_cell.angle_gamma   90.00
#
_symmetry.space_group_name_H-M   'P 1'
#
loop_
_entity.id
_entity.type
_entity.pdbx_description
1 polymer ?
#
loop_
_entity_poly.entity_id
_entity_poly.type
_entity_poly.pdbx_seq_one_letter_code
_entity_poly.pdbx_strand_id
1 'polypeptide(L)'
;MIPKLNPSSIALLRALKEGLSNLKEIRKAVGVQEWQFNETVKALISQDYIEKKGSVLAFKQNPKTILFRDVSSQYNIEKLLRYSNEQVLVHLVDGPVSAKDIQRSTKLGIATIHRSISDLKSIGAIHKQEEGGDKISIKRDNEDKLYLFARLLKTENERKKIEPYAEVIYRNHSVTIKKVPTGKIADGELTGFSLFSEYGIEYHTAHDYYVKQTSPLTLQDVLLHSIITAAKNSDRNAMSVAMLFYLKNRSRFDPLAIRAAARGYGMSKVWLDVESFIRNGPLRNPSLFPSRKDFEEKARLYDTSSDEYDLPKAYPQLFQEIGDKAPFKISAYLIGGENMRIKGLKDKTKDCDIVTLDTKTFTAVVKVLKEMGYRSINESNLSEDDKRLNAGDILIHSERSSRMDVFNRNIGRNQLYLSERMVKRAKMESFKKLDLGILDDSDIFLLKSIAGRTGDIDDMLKIVNEGQLDWNIVWDEMVKQEDETNANLSGLLLEAIEDLKERKGIEPPFYKKLIRRVLDRNIYWQVRKGKNTLREIVDLLQGADISEKTIRHRIDYLEKKGYLKKLRKRNNEVILEIRNA
;
A
#
# COMPACT_ATOMS: atom_id res chain seq x y z
N MET A 1 23.15 14.71 24.59
CA MET A 1 23.03 15.07 23.16
C MET A 1 24.44 15.09 22.57
N ILE A 2 24.79 14.17 21.66
CA ILE A 2 26.15 14.12 21.11
C ILE A 2 26.39 15.38 20.24
N PRO A 3 27.52 16.10 20.37
CA PRO A 3 27.72 17.36 19.69
C PRO A 3 27.74 17.20 18.17
N LYS A 4 27.25 18.20 17.43
CA LYS A 4 27.38 18.26 15.96
C LYS A 4 28.84 18.59 15.59
N LEU A 5 29.32 18.14 14.44
CA LEU A 5 30.59 18.63 13.90
C LEU A 5 30.45 20.13 13.64
N ASN A 6 31.13 20.92 14.47
CA ASN A 6 31.20 22.37 14.32
C ASN A 6 32.48 22.72 13.52
N PRO A 7 32.66 23.99 13.10
CA PRO A 7 33.86 24.39 12.36
C PRO A 7 35.17 24.02 13.08
N SER A 8 35.22 24.16 14.41
CA SER A 8 36.38 23.79 15.23
C SER A 8 36.67 22.29 15.21
N SER A 9 35.62 21.44 15.19
CA SER A 9 35.76 19.99 15.04
C SER A 9 36.37 19.62 13.69
N ILE A 10 35.91 20.26 12.61
CA ILE A 10 36.40 19.99 11.26
C ILE A 10 37.86 20.46 11.13
N ALA A 11 38.18 21.65 11.65
CA ALA A 11 39.55 22.18 11.68
C ALA A 11 40.50 21.26 12.47
N LEU A 12 40.04 20.71 13.60
CA LEU A 12 40.82 19.76 14.40
C LEU A 12 41.11 18.47 13.64
N LEU A 13 40.10 17.89 12.98
CA LEU A 13 40.28 16.68 12.18
C LEU A 13 41.18 16.94 10.96
N ARG A 14 41.14 18.13 10.37
CA ARG A 14 42.06 18.53 9.29
C ARG A 14 43.49 18.62 9.80
N ALA A 15 43.73 19.30 10.91
CA ALA A 15 45.06 19.39 11.54
C ALA A 15 45.65 18.00 11.82
N LEU A 16 44.84 17.06 12.31
CA LEU A 16 45.24 15.65 12.50
C LEU A 16 45.61 14.96 11.20
N LYS A 17 44.85 15.20 10.13
CA LYS A 17 45.13 14.65 8.80
C LYS A 17 46.42 15.21 8.20
N GLU A 18 46.72 16.48 8.46
CA GLU A 18 47.95 17.16 8.05
C GLU A 18 49.18 16.73 8.87
N GLY A 19 49.01 15.82 9.83
CA GLY A 19 50.10 15.18 10.59
C GLY A 19 50.35 15.77 11.98
N LEU A 20 49.60 16.80 12.38
CA LEU A 20 49.70 17.32 13.75
C LEU A 20 49.07 16.32 14.73
N SER A 21 49.77 16.00 15.82
CA SER A 21 49.29 15.02 16.80
C SER A 21 49.32 15.53 18.25
N ASN A 22 50.13 16.55 18.54
CA ASN A 22 50.23 17.13 19.88
C ASN A 22 49.07 18.10 20.18
N LEU A 23 48.45 17.98 21.36
CA LEU A 23 47.33 18.84 21.79
C LEU A 23 47.63 20.34 21.70
N LYS A 24 48.84 20.78 22.07
CA LYS A 24 49.19 22.21 22.08
C LYS A 24 49.33 22.76 20.66
N GLU A 25 49.93 21.97 19.76
CA GLU A 25 50.11 22.33 18.35
C GLU A 25 48.78 22.37 17.62
N ILE A 26 47.94 21.35 17.80
CA ILE A 26 46.61 21.29 17.21
C ILE A 26 45.75 22.45 17.74
N ARG A 27 45.79 22.75 19.05
CA ARG A 27 45.05 23.91 19.61
C ARG A 27 45.47 25.22 18.95
N LYS A 28 46.77 25.43 18.77
CA LYS A 28 47.31 26.62 18.11
C LYS A 28 46.86 26.70 16.64
N ALA A 29 46.87 25.57 15.93
CA ALA A 29 46.43 25.49 14.54
C ALA A 29 44.92 25.72 14.37
N VAL A 30 44.10 25.24 15.31
CA VAL A 30 42.64 25.43 15.30
C VAL A 30 42.24 26.85 15.74
N GLY A 31 43.07 27.54 16.53
CA GLY A 31 42.88 28.96 16.88
C GLY A 31 41.76 29.23 17.88
N VAL A 32 41.49 28.29 18.80
CA VAL A 32 40.39 28.39 19.78
C VAL A 32 40.89 28.41 21.22
N GLN A 33 40.04 28.90 22.14
CA GLN A 33 40.32 28.92 23.58
C GLN A 33 40.43 27.50 24.15
N GLU A 34 41.19 27.33 25.23
CA GLU A 34 41.48 26.02 25.82
C GLU A 34 40.24 25.21 26.19
N TRP A 35 39.23 25.87 26.79
CA TRP A 35 37.98 25.23 27.14
C TRP A 35 37.20 24.75 25.90
N GLN A 36 37.17 25.55 24.83
CA GLN A 36 36.52 25.19 23.55
C GLN A 36 37.22 24.02 22.88
N PHE A 37 38.55 24.02 22.93
CA PHE A 37 39.37 22.94 22.40
C PHE A 37 39.08 21.62 23.13
N ASN A 38 39.06 21.65 24.47
CA ASN A 38 38.79 20.46 25.28
C ASN A 38 37.37 19.91 25.04
N GLU A 39 36.37 20.78 24.92
CA GLU A 39 35.01 20.36 24.56
C GLU A 39 34.95 19.76 23.14
N THR A 40 35.69 20.33 22.18
CA THR A 40 35.79 19.81 20.82
C THR A 40 36.46 18.42 20.80
N VAL A 41 37.52 18.22 21.59
CA VAL A 41 38.19 16.92 21.72
C VAL A 41 37.25 15.88 22.34
N LYS A 42 36.57 16.20 23.44
CA LYS A 42 35.58 15.30 24.06
C LYS A 42 34.47 14.94 23.06
N ALA A 43 33.97 15.92 22.31
CA ALA A 43 32.96 15.72 21.28
C ALA A 43 33.41 14.72 20.21
N LEU A 44 34.63 14.89 19.69
CA LEU A 44 35.18 14.02 18.63
C LEU A 44 35.49 12.60 19.13
N ILE A 45 35.91 12.45 20.39
CA ILE A 45 36.06 11.14 21.03
C ILE A 45 34.70 10.44 21.15
N SER A 46 33.67 11.15 21.63
CA SER A 46 32.30 10.60 21.76
C SER A 46 31.65 10.23 20.42
N GLN A 47 32.16 10.77 19.32
CA GLN A 47 31.72 10.49 17.95
C GLN A 47 32.61 9.47 17.24
N ASP A 48 33.54 8.82 17.94
CA ASP A 48 34.45 7.81 17.40
C ASP A 48 35.36 8.32 16.26
N TYR A 49 35.60 9.63 16.16
CA TYR A 49 36.54 10.17 15.18
C TYR A 49 38.00 10.06 15.64
N ILE A 50 38.25 10.30 16.92
CA ILE A 50 39.61 10.37 17.46
C ILE A 50 39.74 9.59 18.76
N GLU A 51 40.96 9.22 19.09
CA GLU A 51 41.37 8.72 20.40
C GLU A 51 42.47 9.63 20.98
N LYS A 52 42.55 9.66 22.31
CA LYS A 52 43.54 10.46 23.05
C LYS A 52 44.41 9.55 23.90
N LYS A 53 45.73 9.64 23.74
CA LYS A 53 46.74 8.96 24.55
C LYS A 53 47.69 10.00 25.13
N GLY A 54 47.50 10.36 26.40
CA GLY A 54 48.25 11.44 27.04
C GLY A 54 48.06 12.79 26.33
N SER A 55 49.14 13.35 25.80
CA SER A 55 49.17 14.62 25.05
C SER A 55 49.02 14.45 23.53
N VAL A 56 48.78 13.22 23.05
CA VAL A 56 48.70 12.88 21.64
C VAL A 56 47.27 12.53 21.24
N LEU A 57 46.81 13.08 20.12
CA LEU A 57 45.57 12.73 19.44
C LEU A 57 45.86 11.93 18.18
N ALA A 58 45.04 10.92 17.91
CA ALA A 58 45.10 10.14 16.68
C ALA A 58 43.69 9.84 16.18
N PHE A 59 43.55 9.57 14.87
CA PHE A 59 42.31 9.01 14.35
C PHE A 59 42.07 7.62 14.95
N LYS A 60 40.85 7.36 15.40
CA LYS A 60 40.43 6.02 15.82
C LYS A 60 40.43 5.10 14.59
N GLN A 61 40.92 3.87 14.69
CA GLN A 61 40.94 2.94 13.55
C GLN A 61 39.57 2.30 13.36
N ASN A 62 38.72 2.90 12.52
CA ASN A 62 37.39 2.38 12.20
C ASN A 62 36.96 2.80 10.77
N PRO A 63 35.90 2.20 10.21
CA PRO A 63 35.45 2.53 8.85
C PRO A 63 35.10 4.02 8.65
N LYS A 64 34.59 4.68 9.70
CA LYS A 64 34.19 6.09 9.65
C LYS A 64 35.37 7.02 9.44
N THR A 65 36.47 6.84 10.17
CA THR A 65 37.66 7.69 10.05
C THR A 65 38.43 7.42 8.76
N ILE A 66 38.42 6.17 8.28
CA ILE A 66 38.96 5.80 6.97
C ILE A 66 38.20 6.55 5.87
N LEU A 67 36.87 6.43 5.84
CA LEU A 67 36.04 7.13 4.85
C LEU A 67 36.16 8.66 4.97
N PHE A 68 36.20 9.20 6.18
CA PHE A 68 36.41 10.63 6.40
C PHE A 68 37.73 11.11 5.79
N ARG A 69 38.83 10.40 6.02
CA ARG A 69 40.15 10.74 5.47
C ARG A 69 40.13 10.71 3.94
N ASP A 70 39.54 9.69 3.35
CA ASP A 70 39.47 9.56 1.90
C ASP A 70 38.62 10.67 1.27
N VAL A 71 37.42 10.90 1.80
CA VAL A 71 36.52 11.96 1.32
C VAL A 71 37.15 13.34 1.51
N SER A 72 37.79 13.60 2.65
CA SER A 72 38.46 14.88 2.88
C SER A 72 39.68 15.10 1.98
N SER A 73 40.21 14.08 1.29
CA SER A 73 41.31 14.23 0.33
C SER A 73 40.82 14.65 -1.04
N GLN A 74 39.56 14.37 -1.36
CA GLN A 74 38.96 14.64 -2.66
C GLN A 74 38.03 15.85 -2.64
N TYR A 75 37.39 16.13 -1.50
CA TYR A 75 36.37 17.14 -1.35
C TYR A 75 36.73 18.17 -0.27
N ASN A 76 36.27 19.40 -0.45
CA ASN A 76 36.34 20.41 0.61
C ASN A 76 35.42 19.99 1.78
N ILE A 77 36.02 19.44 2.83
CA ILE A 77 35.32 18.81 3.94
C ILE A 77 34.55 19.83 4.82
N GLU A 78 35.05 21.06 4.94
CA GLU A 78 34.38 22.14 5.68
C GLU A 78 33.06 22.51 5.02
N LYS A 79 33.08 22.59 3.68
CA LYS A 79 31.89 22.85 2.88
C LYS A 79 30.97 21.63 2.83
N LEU A 80 31.51 20.42 2.77
CA LEU A 80 30.73 19.18 2.73
C LEU A 80 29.97 18.93 4.03
N LEU A 81 30.63 19.10 5.19
CA LEU A 81 30.09 18.80 6.51
C LEU A 81 29.55 20.03 7.26
N ARG A 82 29.39 21.16 6.57
CA ARG A 82 28.58 22.26 7.08
C ARG A 82 27.17 21.74 7.35
N TYR A 83 26.59 22.08 8.51
CA TYR A 83 25.31 21.51 8.98
C TYR A 83 24.23 21.35 7.91
N SER A 84 23.89 22.40 7.17
CA SER A 84 22.86 22.35 6.12
C SER A 84 23.27 21.47 4.93
N ASN A 85 24.56 21.44 4.59
CA ASN A 85 25.09 20.67 3.47
C ASN A 85 25.15 19.18 3.82
N GLU A 86 25.55 18.82 5.05
CA GLU A 86 25.48 17.44 5.54
C GLU A 86 24.03 16.93 5.52
N GLN A 87 23.06 17.75 5.99
CA GLN A 87 21.65 17.38 5.97
C GLN A 87 21.13 17.15 4.54
N VAL A 88 21.51 17.98 3.58
CA VAL A 88 21.17 17.76 2.17
C VAL A 88 21.82 16.46 1.67
N LEU A 89 23.13 16.27 1.91
CA LEU A 89 23.90 15.13 1.43
C LEU A 89 23.32 13.78 1.88
N VAL A 90 22.96 13.63 3.17
CA VAL A 90 22.42 12.35 3.69
C VAL A 90 21.06 12.00 3.10
N HIS A 91 20.26 12.98 2.65
CA HIS A 91 18.97 12.73 2.00
C HIS A 91 19.11 12.26 0.54
N LEU A 92 20.27 12.46 -0.08
CA LEU A 92 20.56 12.00 -1.44
C LEU A 92 20.97 10.52 -1.51
N VAL A 93 21.11 9.84 -0.36
CA VAL A 93 21.58 8.44 -0.28
C VAL A 93 20.55 7.45 -0.83
N ASP A 94 19.26 7.69 -0.63
CA ASP A 94 18.21 6.75 -1.07
C ASP A 94 17.88 6.85 -2.56
N GLY A 95 18.44 7.85 -3.24
CA GLY A 95 18.24 8.06 -4.67
C GLY A 95 18.09 9.54 -5.04
N PRO A 96 17.81 9.83 -6.32
CA PRO A 96 17.67 11.19 -6.81
C PRO A 96 16.41 11.86 -6.25
N VAL A 97 16.56 13.00 -5.58
CA VAL A 97 15.45 13.75 -4.94
C VAL A 97 15.45 15.22 -5.35
N SER A 98 14.29 15.87 -5.26
CA SER A 98 14.15 17.31 -5.54
C SER A 98 14.42 18.17 -4.30
N ALA A 99 14.66 19.46 -4.49
CA ALA A 99 14.76 20.41 -3.37
C ALA A 99 13.50 20.46 -2.49
N LYS A 100 12.32 20.22 -3.08
CA LYS A 100 11.03 20.17 -2.36
C LYS A 100 10.93 18.93 -1.47
N ASP A 101 11.44 17.78 -1.93
CA ASP A 101 11.44 16.54 -1.14
C ASP A 101 12.34 16.70 0.08
N ILE A 102 13.52 17.30 -0.10
CA ILE A 102 14.45 17.62 1.00
C ILE A 102 13.80 18.61 1.98
N GLN A 103 13.02 19.58 1.49
CA GLN A 103 12.30 20.51 2.37
C GLN A 103 11.27 19.80 3.24
N ARG A 104 10.57 18.80 2.70
CA ARG A 104 9.57 18.01 3.45
C ARG A 104 10.23 17.11 4.51
N SER A 105 11.41 16.59 4.22
CA SER A 105 12.12 15.67 5.11
C SER A 105 13.05 16.37 6.13
N THR A 106 13.31 17.67 5.96
CA THR A 106 14.20 18.46 6.83
C THR A 106 13.47 19.64 7.46
N LYS A 107 14.08 20.24 8.49
CA LYS A 107 13.63 21.53 9.06
C LYS A 107 14.27 22.74 8.36
N LEU A 108 14.86 22.55 7.18
CA LEU A 108 15.57 23.61 6.46
C LEU A 108 14.61 24.41 5.57
N GLY A 109 14.80 25.73 5.54
CA GLY A 109 14.10 26.58 4.58
C GLY A 109 14.58 26.32 3.14
N ILE A 110 13.69 26.51 2.16
CA ILE A 110 13.98 26.24 0.75
C ILE A 110 15.19 27.02 0.22
N ALA A 111 15.38 28.28 0.66
CA ALA A 111 16.53 29.10 0.31
C ALA A 111 17.86 28.50 0.82
N THR A 112 17.84 27.93 2.03
CA THR A 112 19.00 27.23 2.62
C THR A 112 19.31 25.96 1.84
N ILE A 113 18.28 25.21 1.42
CA ILE A 113 18.45 24.00 0.61
C ILE A 113 19.08 24.32 -0.74
N HIS A 114 18.59 25.34 -1.46
CA HIS A 114 19.20 25.76 -2.73
C HIS A 114 20.65 26.23 -2.57
N ARG A 115 20.96 26.96 -1.49
CA ARG A 115 22.35 27.34 -1.16
C ARG A 115 23.21 26.11 -0.92
N SER A 116 22.73 25.15 -0.15
CA SER A 116 23.42 23.89 0.13
C SER A 116 23.65 23.05 -1.12
N ILE A 117 22.67 22.99 -2.03
CA ILE A 117 22.83 22.34 -3.34
C ILE A 117 23.91 23.05 -4.17
N SER A 118 23.88 24.38 -4.25
CA SER A 118 24.92 25.15 -4.96
C SER A 118 26.31 24.89 -4.37
N ASP A 119 26.39 24.84 -3.04
CA ASP A 119 27.64 24.59 -2.32
C ASP A 119 28.19 23.19 -2.61
N LEU A 120 27.36 22.15 -2.49
CA LEU A 120 27.74 20.77 -2.76
C LEU A 120 28.10 20.56 -4.24
N LYS A 121 27.40 21.24 -5.16
CA LYS A 121 27.72 21.20 -6.59
C LYS A 121 29.08 21.83 -6.88
N SER A 122 29.40 22.96 -6.24
CA SER A 122 30.68 23.66 -6.44
C SER A 122 31.91 22.85 -6.02
N ILE A 123 31.73 21.87 -5.14
CA ILE A 123 32.79 20.95 -4.71
C ILE A 123 32.73 19.61 -5.44
N GLY A 124 31.86 19.46 -6.44
CA GLY A 124 31.71 18.24 -7.23
C GLY A 124 31.02 17.07 -6.52
N ALA A 125 30.46 17.27 -5.33
CA ALA A 125 29.85 16.20 -4.53
C ALA A 125 28.52 15.69 -5.10
N ILE A 126 27.81 16.53 -5.85
CA ILE A 126 26.47 16.24 -6.39
C ILE A 126 26.33 16.74 -7.82
N HIS A 127 25.35 16.19 -8.55
CA HIS A 127 24.97 16.64 -9.89
C HIS A 127 23.44 16.67 -10.05
N LYS A 128 22.95 17.44 -11.03
CA LYS A 128 21.57 17.35 -11.50
C LYS A 128 21.47 16.24 -12.55
N GLN A 129 20.40 15.46 -12.53
CA GLN A 129 20.15 14.46 -13.57
C GLN A 129 19.62 15.12 -14.84
N GLU A 130 20.09 14.63 -16.00
CA GLU A 130 19.66 15.10 -17.32
C GLU A 130 18.21 14.67 -17.63
N GLU A 131 17.84 13.45 -17.22
CA GLU A 131 16.46 12.95 -17.28
C GLU A 131 15.72 13.22 -15.95
N GLY A 132 14.89 14.26 -15.92
CA GLY A 132 14.01 14.55 -14.77
C GLY A 132 14.03 15.98 -14.21
N GLY A 133 14.72 16.91 -14.87
CA GLY A 133 14.57 18.38 -14.74
C GLY A 133 15.03 19.04 -13.44
N ASP A 134 14.84 18.41 -12.28
CA ASP A 134 15.12 19.00 -10.96
C ASP A 134 15.60 18.01 -9.89
N LYS A 135 15.82 16.75 -10.25
CA LYS A 135 16.34 15.73 -9.34
C LYS A 135 17.86 15.83 -9.21
N ILE A 136 18.34 15.62 -7.99
CA ILE A 136 19.73 15.79 -7.57
C ILE A 136 20.21 14.46 -7.00
N SER A 137 21.45 14.08 -7.33
CA SER A 137 22.08 12.87 -6.83
C SER A 137 23.53 13.10 -6.41
N ILE A 138 24.01 12.28 -5.47
CA ILE A 138 25.44 12.19 -5.15
C ILE A 138 26.18 11.77 -6.42
N LYS A 139 27.28 12.45 -6.74
CA LYS A 139 28.14 12.03 -7.84
C LYS A 139 28.82 10.71 -7.43
N ARG A 140 28.60 9.66 -8.23
CA ARG A 140 29.28 8.38 -8.07
C ARG A 140 30.58 8.39 -8.86
N ASP A 141 31.66 8.02 -8.21
CA ASP A 141 32.96 7.75 -8.83
C ASP A 141 33.25 6.25 -8.75
N ASN A 142 34.37 5.79 -9.32
CA ASN A 142 34.69 4.37 -9.39
C ASN A 142 34.82 3.67 -8.02
N GLU A 143 34.97 4.42 -6.92
CA GLU A 143 35.17 3.85 -5.57
C GLU A 143 33.99 4.13 -4.61
N ASP A 144 33.01 4.94 -5.02
CA ASP A 144 31.78 5.29 -4.29
C ASP A 144 32.00 5.80 -2.84
N LYS A 145 33.20 6.32 -2.54
CA LYS A 145 33.62 6.67 -1.16
C LYS A 145 32.76 7.75 -0.52
N LEU A 146 32.40 8.79 -1.28
CA LEU A 146 31.49 9.85 -0.81
C LEU A 146 30.09 9.29 -0.49
N TYR A 147 29.58 8.39 -1.33
CA TYR A 147 28.29 7.74 -1.11
C TYR A 147 28.31 6.86 0.16
N LEU A 148 29.35 6.04 0.33
CA LEU A 148 29.53 5.22 1.53
C LEU A 148 29.63 6.07 2.80
N PHE A 149 30.36 7.18 2.74
CA PHE A 149 30.47 8.11 3.86
C PHE A 149 29.13 8.80 4.18
N ALA A 150 28.41 9.29 3.17
CA ALA A 150 27.07 9.87 3.34
C ALA A 150 26.07 8.85 3.92
N ARG A 151 26.12 7.59 3.49
CA ARG A 151 25.31 6.49 4.03
C ARG A 151 25.64 6.20 5.49
N LEU A 152 26.92 6.24 5.86
CA LEU A 152 27.35 6.08 7.25
C LEU A 152 26.81 7.22 8.13
N LEU A 153 27.00 8.48 7.70
CA LEU A 153 26.48 9.65 8.42
C LEU A 153 24.97 9.61 8.58
N LYS A 154 24.25 9.21 7.53
CA LYS A 154 22.80 8.99 7.58
C LYS A 154 22.44 7.97 8.66
N THR A 155 23.08 6.80 8.63
CA THR A 155 22.85 5.72 9.58
C THR A 155 23.10 6.17 11.02
N GLU A 156 24.16 6.92 11.28
CA GLU A 156 24.43 7.49 12.61
C GLU A 156 23.39 8.53 13.03
N ASN A 157 23.02 9.44 12.14
CA ASN A 157 22.02 10.47 12.41
C ASN A 157 20.64 9.87 12.66
N GLU A 158 20.32 8.76 12.02
CA GLU A 158 19.12 7.97 12.29
C GLU A 158 19.20 7.27 13.63
N ARG A 159 20.30 6.57 13.94
CA ARG A 159 20.51 5.90 15.24
C ARG A 159 20.41 6.86 16.42
N LYS A 160 20.84 8.12 16.28
CA LYS A 160 20.71 9.16 17.32
C LYS A 160 19.26 9.49 17.70
N LYS A 161 18.29 9.18 16.83
CA LYS A 161 16.86 9.44 17.04
C LYS A 161 16.08 8.19 17.47
N ILE A 162 16.79 7.08 17.69
CA ILE A 162 16.22 5.77 18.00
C ILE A 162 16.85 5.30 19.30
N GLU A 163 16.11 4.53 20.08
CA GLU A 163 16.58 3.92 21.31
C GLU A 163 17.79 3.01 21.01
N PRO A 164 18.87 3.03 21.83
CA PRO A 164 20.08 2.24 21.54
C PRO A 164 19.87 0.74 21.37
N TYR A 165 18.82 0.20 21.99
CA TYR A 165 18.40 -1.20 21.93
C TYR A 165 17.33 -1.50 20.87
N ALA A 166 16.91 -0.49 20.10
CA ALA A 166 15.88 -0.66 19.09
C ALA A 166 16.47 -0.91 17.69
N GLU A 167 15.93 -1.91 17.00
CA GLU A 167 16.19 -2.18 15.60
C GLU A 167 15.02 -1.64 14.76
N VAL A 168 15.31 -0.80 13.77
CA VAL A 168 14.28 -0.29 12.85
C VAL A 168 13.91 -1.39 11.86
N ILE A 169 12.65 -1.82 11.89
CA ILE A 169 12.10 -2.80 10.96
C ILE A 169 11.74 -2.13 9.63
N TYR A 170 11.03 -1.00 9.69
CA TYR A 170 10.56 -0.27 8.53
C TYR A 170 10.60 1.23 8.78
N ARG A 171 10.86 2.02 7.73
CA ARG A 171 10.78 3.47 7.80
C ARG A 171 10.42 4.06 6.44
N ASN A 172 9.48 4.98 6.45
CA ASN A 172 9.25 5.95 5.38
C ASN A 172 9.11 7.36 5.99
N HIS A 173 8.61 8.33 5.22
CA HIS A 173 8.47 9.72 5.67
C HIS A 173 7.45 9.93 6.79
N SER A 174 6.45 9.05 6.94
CA SER A 174 5.34 9.20 7.89
C SER A 174 5.31 8.11 8.97
N VAL A 175 6.02 6.99 8.78
CA VAL A 175 5.97 5.81 9.65
C VAL A 175 7.38 5.30 9.96
N THR A 176 7.63 4.94 11.22
CA THR A 176 8.80 4.18 11.65
C THR A 176 8.36 3.03 12.54
N ILE A 177 8.66 1.80 12.14
CA ILE A 177 8.43 0.58 12.93
C ILE A 177 9.76 0.12 13.51
N LYS A 178 9.77 -0.20 14.80
CA LYS A 178 10.94 -0.66 15.55
C LYS A 178 10.61 -1.97 16.24
N LYS A 179 11.60 -2.84 16.41
CA LYS A 179 11.56 -3.94 17.38
C LYS A 179 12.57 -3.68 18.50
N VAL A 180 12.21 -4.00 19.73
CA VAL A 180 13.05 -3.88 20.93
C VAL A 180 12.98 -5.19 21.72
N PRO A 181 13.97 -5.54 22.56
CA PRO A 181 13.83 -6.69 23.46
C PRO A 181 12.57 -6.57 24.33
N THR A 182 11.87 -7.68 24.56
CA THR A 182 10.62 -7.70 25.35
C THR A 182 10.79 -6.99 26.70
N GLY A 183 9.81 -6.16 27.07
CA GLY A 183 9.81 -5.38 28.31
C GLY A 183 10.59 -4.06 28.23
N LYS A 184 11.22 -3.74 27.09
CA LYS A 184 11.79 -2.41 26.84
C LYS A 184 10.75 -1.50 26.19
N ILE A 185 10.78 -0.22 26.55
CA ILE A 185 9.90 0.81 25.99
C ILE A 185 10.63 1.52 24.86
N ALA A 186 9.93 1.86 23.78
CA ALA A 186 10.42 2.76 22.75
C ALA A 186 9.39 3.85 22.45
N ASP A 187 9.85 4.99 21.93
CA ASP A 187 8.99 6.07 21.45
C ASP A 187 8.10 5.58 20.31
N GLY A 188 6.79 5.63 20.53
CA GLY A 188 5.73 5.10 19.67
C GLY A 188 4.64 4.36 20.47
N GLU A 189 3.67 3.80 19.75
CA GLU A 189 2.63 2.92 20.29
C GLU A 189 2.97 1.46 19.94
N LEU A 190 2.51 0.48 20.75
CA LEU A 190 2.70 -0.94 20.45
C LEU A 190 2.00 -1.33 19.14
N THR A 191 2.54 -2.30 18.41
CA THR A 191 1.99 -2.74 17.13
C THR A 191 2.40 -4.16 16.76
N GLY A 192 1.96 -4.64 15.58
CA GLY A 192 2.41 -5.92 15.03
C GLY A 192 2.15 -7.09 15.99
N PHE A 193 3.12 -7.99 16.11
CA PHE A 193 3.03 -9.16 16.98
C PHE A 193 2.78 -8.82 18.47
N SER A 194 3.18 -7.64 18.94
CA SER A 194 2.97 -7.24 20.34
C SER A 194 1.51 -7.02 20.71
N LEU A 195 0.64 -6.80 19.73
CA LEU A 195 -0.80 -6.62 19.98
C LEU A 195 -1.60 -7.91 19.75
N PHE A 196 -1.01 -9.01 19.28
CA PHE A 196 -1.77 -10.17 18.82
C PHE A 196 -2.67 -10.81 19.90
N SER A 197 -2.21 -10.83 21.16
CA SER A 197 -2.98 -11.36 22.29
C SER A 197 -4.28 -10.59 22.53
N GLU A 198 -4.28 -9.27 22.32
CA GLU A 198 -5.49 -8.42 22.42
C GLU A 198 -6.56 -8.78 21.38
N TYR A 199 -6.18 -9.50 20.33
CA TYR A 199 -7.05 -9.97 19.24
C TYR A 199 -7.15 -11.50 19.20
N GLY A 200 -6.87 -12.17 20.33
CA GLY A 200 -7.10 -13.59 20.52
C GLY A 200 -6.06 -14.52 19.89
N ILE A 201 -4.87 -14.04 19.55
CA ILE A 201 -3.74 -14.86 19.08
C ILE A 201 -2.60 -14.77 20.09
N GLU A 202 -2.37 -15.82 20.87
CA GLU A 202 -1.23 -15.89 21.78
C GLU A 202 0.06 -16.19 21.00
N TYR A 203 0.90 -15.17 20.84
CA TYR A 203 2.17 -15.30 20.15
C TYR A 203 3.28 -14.59 20.90
N HIS A 204 4.04 -15.37 21.67
CA HIS A 204 5.17 -14.86 22.42
C HIS A 204 6.39 -14.69 21.51
N THR A 205 6.93 -13.49 21.49
CA THR A 205 8.17 -13.18 20.77
C THR A 205 9.19 -12.61 21.74
N ALA A 206 10.48 -12.75 21.42
CA ALA A 206 11.57 -12.17 22.21
C ALA A 206 11.69 -10.64 22.08
N HIS A 207 10.76 -10.01 21.34
CA HIS A 207 10.80 -8.59 21.04
C HIS A 207 9.42 -7.94 21.13
N ASP A 208 9.36 -6.71 21.61
CA ASP A 208 8.20 -5.86 21.44
C ASP A 208 8.34 -4.96 20.21
N TYR A 209 7.23 -4.68 19.55
CA TYR A 209 7.18 -3.91 18.32
C TYR A 209 6.45 -2.59 18.56
N TYR A 210 7.08 -1.49 18.16
CA TYR A 210 6.55 -0.14 18.33
C TYR A 210 6.47 0.57 16.98
N VAL A 211 5.44 1.39 16.79
CA VAL A 211 5.31 2.29 15.65
C VAL A 211 5.21 3.74 16.08
N LYS A 212 5.93 4.59 15.35
CA LYS A 212 5.74 6.03 15.37
C LYS A 212 5.18 6.47 14.03
N GLN A 213 3.98 7.05 14.05
CA GLN A 213 3.29 7.48 12.84
C GLN A 213 2.47 8.75 13.06
N THR A 214 2.08 9.41 11.96
CA THR A 214 1.28 10.65 12.00
C THR A 214 -0.23 10.41 12.03
N SER A 215 -0.67 9.20 11.71
CA SER A 215 -2.08 8.77 11.73
C SER A 215 -2.35 7.82 12.90
N PRO A 216 -3.59 7.72 13.38
CA PRO A 216 -3.96 6.72 14.39
C PRO A 216 -3.65 5.30 13.93
N LEU A 217 -3.24 4.43 14.86
CA LEU A 217 -3.01 3.01 14.58
C LEU A 217 -4.32 2.29 14.26
N THR A 218 -4.35 1.57 13.14
CA THR A 218 -5.49 0.75 12.72
C THR A 218 -5.21 -0.74 12.87
N LEU A 219 -6.26 -1.56 12.85
CA LEU A 219 -6.10 -3.03 12.86
C LEU A 219 -5.34 -3.53 11.62
N GLN A 220 -5.55 -2.87 10.48
CA GLN A 220 -4.83 -3.12 9.22
C GLN A 220 -3.33 -2.85 9.39
N ASP A 221 -2.95 -1.79 10.10
CA ASP A 221 -1.55 -1.50 10.41
C ASP A 221 -0.95 -2.61 11.27
N VAL A 222 -1.65 -3.08 12.30
CA VAL A 222 -1.17 -4.19 13.15
C VAL A 222 -0.88 -5.43 12.32
N LEU A 223 -1.80 -5.83 11.43
CA LEU A 223 -1.58 -6.95 10.51
C LEU A 223 -0.39 -6.68 9.58
N LEU A 224 -0.33 -5.53 8.91
CA LEU A 224 0.71 -5.26 7.92
C LEU A 224 2.09 -5.08 8.57
N HIS A 225 2.19 -4.52 9.76
CA HIS A 225 3.44 -4.42 10.52
C HIS A 225 3.99 -5.81 10.88
N SER A 226 3.12 -6.76 11.20
CA SER A 226 3.50 -8.15 11.44
C SER A 226 4.00 -8.85 10.16
N ILE A 227 3.33 -8.62 9.02
CA ILE A 227 3.73 -9.15 7.70
C ILE A 227 5.07 -8.54 7.26
N ILE A 228 5.25 -7.22 7.41
CA ILE A 228 6.52 -6.53 7.11
C ILE A 228 7.65 -7.14 7.93
N THR A 229 7.42 -7.37 9.22
CA THR A 229 8.40 -7.97 10.12
C THR A 229 8.76 -9.39 9.69
N ALA A 230 7.76 -10.23 9.43
CA ALA A 230 7.96 -11.61 8.98
C ALA A 230 8.71 -11.66 7.63
N ALA A 231 8.29 -10.85 6.66
CA ALA A 231 8.92 -10.78 5.35
C ALA A 231 10.37 -10.30 5.43
N LYS A 232 10.65 -9.26 6.22
CA LYS A 232 12.02 -8.73 6.41
C LYS A 232 12.97 -9.78 6.98
N ASN A 233 12.49 -10.58 7.93
CA ASN A 233 13.30 -11.61 8.57
C ASN A 233 13.26 -12.96 7.81
N SER A 234 12.49 -13.06 6.72
CA SER A 234 12.21 -14.33 6.03
C SER A 234 11.68 -15.42 6.98
N ASP A 235 10.91 -15.00 7.98
CA ASP A 235 10.38 -15.87 9.03
C ASP A 235 9.02 -16.43 8.62
N ARG A 236 9.03 -17.67 8.09
CA ARG A 236 7.83 -18.40 7.68
C ARG A 236 6.89 -18.67 8.85
N ASN A 237 7.44 -18.85 10.06
CA ASN A 237 6.68 -19.14 11.26
C ASN A 237 5.85 -17.91 11.65
N ALA A 238 6.50 -16.75 11.71
CA ALA A 238 5.87 -15.46 11.95
C ALA A 238 4.85 -15.11 10.84
N MET A 239 5.16 -15.43 9.57
CA MET A 239 4.22 -15.25 8.45
C MET A 239 2.95 -16.09 8.65
N SER A 240 3.07 -17.34 9.10
CA SER A 240 1.88 -18.17 9.38
C SER A 240 1.01 -17.53 10.47
N VAL A 241 1.62 -17.03 11.55
CA VAL A 241 0.88 -16.45 12.68
C VAL A 241 0.19 -15.14 12.26
N ALA A 242 0.82 -14.33 11.40
CA ALA A 242 0.19 -13.16 10.80
C ALA A 242 -1.04 -13.55 9.94
N MET A 243 -0.96 -14.63 9.16
CA MET A 243 -2.11 -15.14 8.40
C MET A 243 -3.22 -15.67 9.32
N LEU A 244 -2.89 -16.33 10.42
CA LEU A 244 -3.88 -16.78 11.41
C LEU A 244 -4.55 -15.61 12.12
N PHE A 245 -3.80 -14.56 12.44
CA PHE A 245 -4.35 -13.31 12.96
C PHE A 245 -5.37 -12.69 11.99
N TYR A 246 -5.04 -12.67 10.69
CA TYR A 246 -5.97 -12.23 9.66
C TYR A 246 -7.25 -13.08 9.63
N LEU A 247 -7.11 -14.41 9.60
CA LEU A 247 -8.26 -15.33 9.56
C LEU A 247 -9.16 -15.20 10.79
N LYS A 248 -8.58 -15.18 11.99
CA LYS A 248 -9.32 -15.09 13.25
C LYS A 248 -10.08 -13.77 13.41
N ASN A 249 -9.60 -12.71 12.77
CA ASN A 249 -10.20 -11.37 12.82
C ASN A 249 -10.83 -10.95 11.48
N ARG A 250 -11.07 -11.90 10.57
CA ARG A 250 -11.46 -11.62 9.18
C ARG A 250 -12.69 -10.74 9.06
N SER A 251 -13.69 -10.92 9.93
CA SER A 251 -14.92 -10.12 9.94
C SER A 251 -14.71 -8.64 10.26
N ARG A 252 -13.58 -8.28 10.90
CA ARG A 252 -13.21 -6.92 11.30
C ARG A 252 -12.35 -6.21 10.25
N PHE A 253 -11.91 -6.92 9.22
CA PHE A 253 -11.07 -6.37 8.17
C PHE A 253 -11.90 -5.93 6.97
N ASP A 254 -11.51 -4.78 6.41
CA ASP A 254 -11.88 -4.41 5.04
C ASP A 254 -10.71 -4.75 4.10
N PRO A 255 -10.88 -5.70 3.16
CA PRO A 255 -9.84 -6.06 2.20
C PRO A 255 -9.31 -4.89 1.36
N LEU A 256 -10.17 -3.93 1.00
CA LEU A 256 -9.76 -2.76 0.22
C LEU A 256 -8.88 -1.83 1.06
N ALA A 257 -9.25 -1.62 2.33
CA ALA A 257 -8.43 -0.86 3.27
C ALA A 257 -7.05 -1.52 3.50
N ILE A 258 -7.00 -2.86 3.59
CA ILE A 258 -5.72 -3.57 3.70
C ILE A 258 -4.88 -3.38 2.44
N ARG A 259 -5.43 -3.53 1.23
CA ARG A 259 -4.68 -3.32 -0.02
C ARG A 259 -4.18 -1.88 -0.14
N ALA A 260 -5.00 -0.89 0.23
CA ALA A 260 -4.60 0.51 0.26
C ALA A 260 -3.44 0.75 1.25
N ALA A 261 -3.52 0.21 2.46
CA ALA A 261 -2.45 0.30 3.45
C ALA A 261 -1.19 -0.44 2.98
N ALA A 262 -1.33 -1.64 2.39
CA ALA A 262 -0.23 -2.42 1.84
C ALA A 262 0.51 -1.65 0.73
N ARG A 263 -0.22 -0.95 -0.16
CA ARG A 263 0.36 -0.03 -1.15
C ARG A 263 1.18 1.07 -0.46
N GLY A 264 0.63 1.69 0.58
CA GLY A 264 1.34 2.72 1.38
C GLY A 264 2.64 2.22 2.02
N TYR A 265 2.68 0.94 2.42
CA TYR A 265 3.90 0.31 2.95
C TYR A 265 4.83 -0.28 1.88
N GLY A 266 4.43 -0.29 0.60
CA GLY A 266 5.15 -0.96 -0.48
C GLY A 266 5.08 -2.49 -0.42
N MET A 267 4.09 -3.03 0.28
CA MET A 267 3.88 -4.46 0.57
C MET A 267 2.79 -5.12 -0.26
N SER A 268 2.22 -4.44 -1.27
CA SER A 268 1.14 -4.96 -2.12
C SER A 268 1.41 -6.37 -2.64
N LYS A 269 2.62 -6.62 -3.15
CA LYS A 269 3.01 -7.93 -3.69
C LYS A 269 2.99 -9.03 -2.64
N VAL A 270 3.47 -8.75 -1.42
CA VAL A 270 3.48 -9.72 -0.32
C VAL A 270 2.06 -9.98 0.17
N TRP A 271 1.25 -8.93 0.28
CA TRP A 271 -0.16 -9.06 0.67
C TRP A 271 -0.97 -9.90 -0.35
N LEU A 272 -0.77 -9.68 -1.65
CA LEU A 272 -1.40 -10.50 -2.69
C LEU A 272 -0.98 -11.98 -2.60
N ASP A 273 0.28 -12.26 -2.27
CA ASP A 273 0.73 -13.64 -2.00
C ASP A 273 0.07 -14.23 -0.73
N VAL A 274 -0.17 -13.42 0.31
CA VAL A 274 -0.94 -13.84 1.51
C VAL A 274 -2.38 -14.20 1.14
N GLU A 275 -3.09 -13.34 0.39
CA GLU A 275 -4.46 -13.61 -0.08
C GLU A 275 -4.50 -14.91 -0.91
N SER A 276 -3.50 -15.10 -1.76
CA SER A 276 -3.36 -16.30 -2.59
C SER A 276 -3.09 -17.56 -1.76
N PHE A 277 -2.16 -17.50 -0.79
CA PHE A 277 -1.82 -18.64 0.06
C PHE A 277 -3.04 -19.18 0.81
N ILE A 278 -3.81 -18.27 1.43
CA ILE A 278 -5.03 -18.63 2.16
C ILE A 278 -6.02 -19.37 1.26
N ARG A 279 -6.10 -18.98 -0.02
CA ARG A 279 -7.01 -19.57 -1.00
C ARG A 279 -6.43 -20.75 -1.78
N ASN A 280 -5.27 -21.26 -1.40
CA ASN A 280 -4.56 -22.32 -2.13
C ASN A 280 -4.28 -21.93 -3.61
N GLY A 281 -3.98 -20.64 -3.83
CA GLY A 281 -3.61 -20.07 -5.13
C GLY A 281 -2.10 -19.97 -5.34
N PRO A 282 -1.66 -19.60 -6.55
CA PRO A 282 -0.25 -19.52 -6.91
C PRO A 282 0.48 -18.35 -6.24
N LEU A 283 1.63 -18.64 -5.63
CA LEU A 283 2.50 -17.65 -4.97
C LEU A 283 3.60 -17.13 -5.90
N ARG A 284 3.94 -15.84 -5.78
CA ARG A 284 5.11 -15.26 -6.46
C ARG A 284 6.39 -15.49 -5.66
N ASN A 285 6.32 -15.45 -4.33
CA ASN A 285 7.46 -15.66 -3.45
C ASN A 285 7.24 -16.86 -2.50
N PRO A 286 7.25 -18.11 -3.00
CA PRO A 286 6.97 -19.29 -2.16
C PRO A 286 7.89 -19.43 -0.95
N SER A 287 9.12 -18.92 -1.04
CA SER A 287 10.12 -19.00 0.04
C SER A 287 9.74 -18.24 1.31
N LEU A 288 8.83 -17.25 1.22
CA LEU A 288 8.34 -16.47 2.37
C LEU A 288 7.23 -17.18 3.14
N PHE A 289 6.63 -18.22 2.57
CA PHE A 289 5.45 -18.88 3.12
C PHE A 289 5.80 -20.27 3.67
N PRO A 290 5.08 -20.75 4.71
CA PRO A 290 5.20 -22.13 5.17
C PRO A 290 4.68 -23.11 4.10
N SER A 291 4.95 -24.41 4.27
CA SER A 291 4.20 -25.40 3.51
C SER A 291 2.73 -25.40 3.94
N ARG A 292 1.84 -25.91 3.08
CA ARG A 292 0.41 -26.00 3.43
C ARG A 292 0.18 -26.86 4.68
N LYS A 293 0.90 -27.98 4.77
CA LYS A 293 0.85 -28.88 5.93
C LYS A 293 1.26 -28.18 7.24
N ASP A 294 2.37 -27.46 7.23
CA ASP A 294 2.85 -26.74 8.42
C ASP A 294 1.86 -25.64 8.85
N PHE A 295 1.24 -24.97 7.88
CA PHE A 295 0.21 -23.97 8.15
C PHE A 295 -1.02 -24.59 8.80
N GLU A 296 -1.53 -25.71 8.27
CA GLU A 296 -2.70 -26.41 8.81
C GLU A 296 -2.45 -26.99 10.20
N GLU A 297 -1.26 -27.53 10.45
CA GLU A 297 -0.85 -27.96 11.79
C GLU A 297 -0.89 -26.80 12.77
N LYS A 298 -0.40 -25.63 12.36
CA LYS A 298 -0.45 -24.43 13.19
C LYS A 298 -1.86 -23.88 13.35
N ALA A 299 -2.69 -23.89 12.30
CA ALA A 299 -4.07 -23.46 12.39
C ALA A 299 -4.84 -24.27 13.45
N ARG A 300 -4.60 -25.58 13.52
CA ARG A 300 -5.12 -26.45 14.58
C ARG A 300 -4.63 -26.06 15.98
N LEU A 301 -3.35 -25.71 16.13
CA LEU A 301 -2.80 -25.24 17.42
C LEU A 301 -3.41 -23.90 17.90
N TYR A 302 -3.91 -23.09 16.97
CA TYR A 302 -4.54 -21.79 17.24
C TYR A 302 -6.08 -21.83 17.18
N ASP A 303 -6.67 -23.03 17.20
CA ASP A 303 -8.12 -23.27 17.12
C ASP A 303 -8.80 -22.56 15.94
N THR A 304 -8.10 -22.48 14.80
CA THR A 304 -8.65 -21.90 13.56
C THR A 304 -9.25 -23.02 12.71
N SER A 305 -10.58 -22.97 12.50
CA SER A 305 -11.30 -23.96 11.69
C SER A 305 -10.78 -24.00 10.25
N SER A 306 -10.77 -25.20 9.65
CA SER A 306 -10.50 -25.36 8.22
C SER A 306 -11.46 -24.57 7.34
N ASP A 307 -12.69 -24.32 7.76
CA ASP A 307 -13.68 -23.55 6.99
C ASP A 307 -13.27 -22.07 6.77
N GLU A 308 -12.28 -21.59 7.51
CA GLU A 308 -11.69 -20.26 7.35
C GLU A 308 -10.72 -20.18 6.16
N TYR A 309 -10.09 -21.31 5.80
CA TYR A 309 -9.01 -21.38 4.80
C TYR A 309 -9.14 -22.49 3.76
N ASP A 310 -10.17 -23.33 3.84
CA ASP A 310 -10.55 -24.32 2.84
C ASP A 310 -11.87 -23.92 2.16
N LEU A 311 -11.99 -24.25 0.88
CA LEU A 311 -13.23 -24.06 0.13
C LEU A 311 -14.10 -25.31 0.30
N PRO A 312 -15.41 -25.16 0.65
CA PRO A 312 -16.32 -26.28 0.76
C PRO A 312 -16.49 -27.00 -0.59
N LYS A 313 -16.99 -28.24 -0.52
CA LYS A 313 -17.33 -29.00 -1.73
C LYS A 313 -18.51 -28.33 -2.43
N ALA A 314 -18.49 -28.32 -3.76
CA ALA A 314 -19.63 -27.86 -4.56
C ALA A 314 -20.89 -28.67 -4.20
N TYR A 315 -22.06 -28.04 -4.31
CA TYR A 315 -23.36 -28.68 -4.09
C TYR A 315 -24.07 -28.91 -5.43
N PRO A 316 -23.84 -30.06 -6.11
CA PRO A 316 -24.18 -30.20 -7.53
C PRO A 316 -25.69 -30.23 -7.81
N GLN A 317 -26.51 -30.61 -6.83
CA GLN A 317 -27.97 -30.71 -6.97
C GLN A 317 -28.71 -29.43 -6.58
N LEU A 318 -28.01 -28.39 -6.13
CA LEU A 318 -28.60 -27.16 -5.61
C LEU A 318 -29.66 -26.56 -6.55
N PHE A 319 -29.30 -26.32 -7.81
CA PHE A 319 -30.22 -25.69 -8.78
C PHE A 319 -31.38 -26.61 -9.18
N GLN A 320 -31.14 -27.92 -9.22
CA GLN A 320 -32.20 -28.90 -9.46
C GLN A 320 -33.23 -28.90 -8.33
N GLU A 321 -32.78 -28.90 -7.06
CA GLU A 321 -33.68 -28.85 -5.91
C GLU A 321 -34.46 -27.54 -5.82
N ILE A 322 -33.82 -26.40 -6.13
CA ILE A 322 -34.51 -25.11 -6.22
C ILE A 322 -35.60 -25.17 -7.29
N GLY A 323 -35.28 -25.69 -8.47
CA GLY A 323 -36.21 -25.86 -9.59
C GLY A 323 -37.38 -26.81 -9.29
N ASP A 324 -37.15 -27.84 -8.49
CA ASP A 324 -38.16 -28.82 -8.08
C ASP A 324 -39.19 -28.20 -7.13
N LYS A 325 -38.70 -27.43 -6.15
CA LYS A 325 -39.51 -26.80 -5.10
C LYS A 325 -40.11 -25.45 -5.49
N ALA A 326 -39.64 -24.83 -6.57
CA ALA A 326 -40.12 -23.53 -6.98
C ALA A 326 -41.65 -23.52 -7.20
N PRO A 327 -42.38 -22.52 -6.67
CA PRO A 327 -43.83 -22.46 -6.74
C PRO A 327 -44.36 -22.18 -8.16
N PHE A 328 -43.55 -21.51 -8.99
CA PHE A 328 -43.83 -21.19 -10.40
C PHE A 328 -42.50 -21.09 -11.15
N LYS A 329 -42.56 -20.85 -12.46
CA LYS A 329 -41.36 -20.68 -13.28
C LYS A 329 -40.63 -19.38 -12.90
N ILE A 330 -39.40 -19.51 -12.40
CA ILE A 330 -38.56 -18.41 -11.91
C ILE A 330 -37.28 -18.29 -12.75
N SER A 331 -36.73 -17.07 -12.83
CA SER A 331 -35.45 -16.81 -13.49
C SER A 331 -34.46 -16.17 -12.51
N ALA A 332 -33.27 -16.76 -12.40
CA ALA A 332 -32.18 -16.23 -11.58
C ALA A 332 -30.88 -16.25 -12.37
N TYR A 333 -29.94 -15.38 -12.03
CA TYR A 333 -28.68 -15.20 -12.76
C TYR A 333 -27.52 -15.46 -11.82
N LEU A 334 -26.69 -16.42 -12.19
CA LEU A 334 -25.56 -16.85 -11.39
C LEU A 334 -24.41 -15.85 -11.56
N ILE A 335 -23.87 -15.36 -10.44
CA ILE A 335 -22.70 -14.48 -10.41
C ILE A 335 -21.58 -15.11 -9.58
N GLY A 336 -20.47 -14.41 -9.42
CA GLY A 336 -19.41 -14.79 -8.49
C GLY A 336 -18.69 -16.09 -8.84
N GLY A 337 -18.26 -16.82 -7.81
CA GLY A 337 -17.37 -17.98 -7.96
C GLY A 337 -18.04 -19.21 -8.57
N GLU A 338 -19.33 -19.41 -8.31
CA GLU A 338 -20.08 -20.58 -8.83
C GLU A 338 -20.32 -20.46 -10.34
N ASN A 339 -20.50 -19.24 -10.86
CA ASN A 339 -20.54 -18.99 -12.31
C ASN A 339 -19.24 -19.49 -12.99
N MET A 340 -18.09 -19.10 -12.44
CA MET A 340 -16.79 -19.54 -12.94
C MET A 340 -16.59 -21.06 -12.82
N ARG A 341 -17.09 -21.68 -11.75
CA ARG A 341 -17.00 -23.14 -11.55
C ARG A 341 -17.77 -23.90 -12.63
N ILE A 342 -19.00 -23.49 -12.94
CA ILE A 342 -19.80 -24.12 -14.00
C ILE A 342 -19.12 -23.99 -15.37
N LYS A 343 -18.38 -22.90 -15.61
CA LYS A 343 -17.59 -22.69 -16.84
C LYS A 343 -16.24 -23.42 -16.86
N GLY A 344 -15.87 -24.14 -15.80
CA GLY A 344 -14.59 -24.85 -15.71
C GLY A 344 -13.39 -23.95 -15.39
N LEU A 345 -13.60 -22.67 -15.06
CA LEU A 345 -12.53 -21.73 -14.67
C LEU A 345 -12.11 -21.89 -13.20
N LYS A 346 -12.85 -22.67 -12.41
CA LYS A 346 -12.61 -22.85 -10.98
C LYS A 346 -13.02 -24.25 -10.52
N ASP A 347 -12.22 -24.85 -9.64
CA ASP A 347 -12.51 -26.20 -9.13
C ASP A 347 -13.55 -26.19 -8.00
N LYS A 348 -13.50 -25.15 -7.14
CA LYS A 348 -14.33 -25.04 -5.93
C LYS A 348 -14.73 -23.59 -5.65
N THR A 349 -15.87 -23.39 -4.99
CA THR A 349 -16.32 -22.09 -4.49
C THR A 349 -16.98 -22.26 -3.12
N LYS A 350 -16.90 -21.21 -2.29
CA LYS A 350 -17.51 -21.17 -0.96
C LYS A 350 -19.00 -20.85 -1.00
N ASP A 351 -19.33 -19.92 -1.90
CA ASP A 351 -20.64 -19.28 -1.95
C ASP A 351 -21.24 -19.44 -3.35
N CYS A 352 -22.56 -19.53 -3.39
CA CYS A 352 -23.35 -19.43 -4.61
C CYS A 352 -24.11 -18.10 -4.58
N ASP A 353 -23.71 -17.20 -5.48
CA ASP A 353 -24.24 -15.85 -5.58
C ASP A 353 -25.27 -15.80 -6.73
N ILE A 354 -26.52 -15.46 -6.45
CA ILE A 354 -27.58 -15.36 -7.47
C ILE A 354 -28.28 -14.01 -7.43
N VAL A 355 -28.60 -13.48 -8.60
CA VAL A 355 -29.34 -12.22 -8.77
C VAL A 355 -30.67 -12.51 -9.43
N THR A 356 -31.74 -11.97 -8.86
CA THR A 356 -33.10 -12.02 -9.42
C THR A 356 -33.49 -10.65 -9.99
N LEU A 357 -34.38 -10.61 -10.98
CA LEU A 357 -34.78 -9.36 -11.64
C LEU A 357 -35.87 -8.59 -10.91
N ASP A 358 -36.63 -9.29 -10.06
CA ASP A 358 -37.81 -8.75 -9.41
C ASP A 358 -38.03 -9.35 -8.01
N THR A 359 -38.74 -8.59 -7.17
CA THR A 359 -39.03 -8.95 -5.78
C THR A 359 -39.86 -10.22 -5.64
N LYS A 360 -40.76 -10.52 -6.58
CA LYS A 360 -41.60 -11.73 -6.51
C LYS A 360 -40.73 -12.98 -6.67
N THR A 361 -39.81 -12.97 -7.62
CA THR A 361 -38.84 -14.04 -7.85
C THR A 361 -37.87 -14.15 -6.68
N PHE A 362 -37.34 -13.02 -6.18
CA PHE A 362 -36.50 -12.98 -4.98
C PHE A 362 -37.17 -13.69 -3.79
N THR A 363 -38.39 -13.31 -3.43
CA THR A 363 -39.13 -13.89 -2.31
C THR A 363 -39.38 -15.39 -2.50
N ALA A 364 -39.68 -15.82 -3.73
CA ALA A 364 -39.88 -17.23 -4.04
C ALA A 364 -38.60 -18.06 -3.82
N VAL A 365 -37.45 -17.58 -4.28
CA VAL A 365 -36.15 -18.25 -4.11
C VAL A 365 -35.77 -18.35 -2.63
N VAL A 366 -35.87 -17.25 -1.87
CA VAL A 366 -35.56 -17.24 -0.43
C VAL A 366 -36.44 -18.23 0.33
N LYS A 367 -37.73 -18.29 0.01
CA LYS A 367 -38.66 -19.25 0.62
C LYS A 367 -38.25 -20.70 0.33
N VAL A 368 -37.94 -21.02 -0.94
CA VAL A 368 -37.48 -22.36 -1.33
C VAL A 368 -36.20 -22.75 -0.62
N LEU A 369 -35.23 -21.85 -0.51
CA LEU A 369 -33.98 -22.12 0.24
C LEU A 369 -34.26 -22.40 1.72
N LYS A 370 -35.18 -21.67 2.35
CA LYS A 370 -35.60 -21.94 3.74
C LYS A 370 -36.27 -23.31 3.88
N GLU A 371 -37.10 -23.71 2.92
CA GLU A 371 -37.69 -25.07 2.84
C GLU A 371 -36.66 -26.17 2.53
N MET A 372 -35.48 -25.80 2.04
CA MET A 372 -34.32 -26.67 1.86
C MET A 372 -33.41 -26.72 3.10
N GLY A 373 -33.79 -26.07 4.20
CA GLY A 373 -33.03 -26.08 5.46
C GLY A 373 -32.05 -24.93 5.63
N TYR A 374 -31.97 -23.99 4.68
CA TYR A 374 -31.13 -22.80 4.84
C TYR A 374 -31.73 -21.82 5.86
N ARG A 375 -30.88 -21.08 6.56
CA ARG A 375 -31.27 -20.04 7.51
C ARG A 375 -30.58 -18.72 7.18
N SER A 376 -31.32 -17.62 7.27
CA SER A 376 -30.77 -16.26 7.09
C SER A 376 -29.76 -15.94 8.19
N ILE A 377 -28.67 -15.25 7.83
CA ILE A 377 -27.71 -14.70 8.79
C ILE A 377 -28.30 -13.42 9.41
N ASN A 378 -28.19 -13.28 10.73
CA ASN A 378 -28.56 -12.04 11.42
C ASN A 378 -27.62 -10.89 11.05
N GLU A 379 -28.14 -9.68 10.89
CA GLU A 379 -27.36 -8.49 10.51
C GLU A 379 -26.13 -8.24 11.41
N SER A 380 -26.24 -8.51 12.71
CA SER A 380 -25.14 -8.38 13.68
C SER A 380 -23.94 -9.29 13.40
N ASN A 381 -24.15 -10.36 12.63
CA ASN A 381 -23.16 -11.38 12.33
C ASN A 381 -22.58 -11.21 10.91
N LEU A 382 -22.99 -10.19 10.17
CA LEU A 382 -22.46 -9.89 8.85
C LEU A 382 -21.04 -9.32 8.93
N SER A 383 -20.14 -9.85 8.11
CA SER A 383 -18.81 -9.28 7.92
C SER A 383 -18.89 -7.94 7.18
N GLU A 384 -17.79 -7.17 7.19
CA GLU A 384 -17.73 -5.93 6.40
C GLU A 384 -17.87 -6.18 4.88
N ASP A 385 -17.39 -7.32 4.38
CA ASP A 385 -17.61 -7.75 2.99
C ASP A 385 -19.11 -7.97 2.70
N ASP A 386 -19.83 -8.63 3.61
CA ASP A 386 -21.27 -8.89 3.46
C ASP A 386 -22.07 -7.58 3.45
N LYS A 387 -21.73 -6.67 4.38
CA LYS A 387 -22.35 -5.34 4.45
C LYS A 387 -22.06 -4.49 3.22
N ARG A 388 -20.92 -4.69 2.56
CA ARG A 388 -20.55 -3.99 1.33
C ARG A 388 -21.30 -4.54 0.11
N LEU A 389 -21.35 -5.87 -0.03
CA LEU A 389 -22.08 -6.51 -1.12
C LEU A 389 -23.59 -6.24 -1.01
N ASN A 390 -24.12 -6.20 0.21
CA ASN A 390 -25.50 -5.84 0.50
C ASN A 390 -26.49 -6.71 -0.30
N ALA A 391 -26.32 -8.03 -0.21
CA ALA A 391 -27.29 -8.99 -0.71
C ALA A 391 -28.65 -8.78 -0.02
N GLY A 392 -29.74 -9.13 -0.70
CA GLY A 392 -31.08 -9.00 -0.15
C GLY A 392 -31.34 -10.00 0.97
N ASP A 393 -30.74 -11.18 0.91
CA ASP A 393 -30.67 -12.16 2.01
C ASP A 393 -29.40 -13.00 1.84
N ILE A 394 -28.76 -13.37 2.95
CA ILE A 394 -27.60 -14.26 2.99
C ILE A 394 -28.01 -15.46 3.81
N LEU A 395 -28.03 -16.63 3.17
CA LEU A 395 -28.52 -17.86 3.79
C LEU A 395 -27.44 -18.92 3.89
N ILE A 396 -27.39 -19.61 5.03
CA ILE A 396 -26.43 -20.68 5.31
C ILE A 396 -27.13 -22.01 5.62
N HIS A 397 -26.52 -23.10 5.19
CA HIS A 397 -26.90 -24.46 5.54
C HIS A 397 -25.72 -25.14 6.23
N SER A 398 -25.76 -25.24 7.55
CA SER A 398 -24.66 -25.73 8.39
C SER A 398 -24.20 -27.15 8.01
N GLU A 399 -25.13 -28.10 7.90
CA GLU A 399 -24.80 -29.50 7.61
C GLU A 399 -24.16 -29.72 6.23
N ARG A 400 -24.54 -28.88 5.26
CA ARG A 400 -24.03 -28.94 3.88
C ARG A 400 -22.85 -28.02 3.67
N SER A 401 -22.47 -27.23 4.68
CA SER A 401 -21.43 -26.19 4.60
C SER A 401 -21.61 -25.31 3.36
N SER A 402 -22.86 -24.91 3.08
CA SER A 402 -23.23 -24.17 1.86
C SER A 402 -23.81 -22.80 2.21
N ARG A 403 -23.41 -21.78 1.44
CA ARG A 403 -23.86 -20.40 1.57
C ARG A 403 -24.45 -19.89 0.25
N MET A 404 -25.57 -19.17 0.36
CA MET A 404 -26.32 -18.57 -0.73
C MET A 404 -26.45 -17.07 -0.49
N ASP A 405 -25.95 -16.27 -1.42
CA ASP A 405 -26.17 -14.81 -1.41
C ASP A 405 -27.19 -14.48 -2.49
N VAL A 406 -28.37 -14.00 -2.08
CA VAL A 406 -29.48 -13.72 -3.00
C VAL A 406 -29.64 -12.21 -3.15
N PHE A 407 -29.46 -11.71 -4.36
CA PHE A 407 -29.59 -10.29 -4.69
C PHE A 407 -30.93 -10.02 -5.40
N ASN A 408 -31.53 -8.86 -5.12
CA ASN A 408 -32.70 -8.37 -5.84
C ASN A 408 -32.26 -7.21 -6.75
N ARG A 409 -31.95 -7.55 -8.00
CA ARG A 409 -31.48 -6.69 -9.10
C ARG A 409 -30.16 -5.95 -8.87
N ASN A 410 -30.01 -5.25 -7.74
CA ASN A 410 -28.86 -4.43 -7.41
C ASN A 410 -27.79 -5.22 -6.66
N ILE A 411 -26.52 -4.84 -6.85
CA ILE A 411 -25.34 -5.51 -6.33
C ILE A 411 -24.40 -4.43 -5.76
N GLY A 412 -23.82 -4.67 -4.57
CA GLY A 412 -22.82 -3.79 -3.98
C GLY A 412 -23.37 -2.42 -3.58
N ARG A 413 -24.39 -2.36 -2.71
CA ARG A 413 -25.06 -1.11 -2.28
C ARG A 413 -25.49 -0.19 -3.45
N ASN A 414 -26.10 -0.78 -4.48
CA ASN A 414 -26.54 -0.09 -5.70
C ASN A 414 -25.41 0.52 -6.54
N GLN A 415 -24.17 0.04 -6.40
CA GLN A 415 -23.08 0.43 -7.30
C GLN A 415 -23.25 -0.21 -8.68
N LEU A 416 -23.71 -1.47 -8.71
CA LEU A 416 -24.02 -2.20 -9.93
C LEU A 416 -25.44 -2.74 -9.87
N TYR A 417 -25.96 -3.12 -11.02
CA TYR A 417 -27.20 -3.87 -11.15
C TYR A 417 -27.11 -4.87 -12.30
N LEU A 418 -27.92 -5.93 -12.23
CA LEU A 418 -28.06 -6.87 -13.33
C LEU A 418 -28.79 -6.17 -14.49
N SER A 419 -28.02 -5.72 -15.49
CA SER A 419 -28.56 -4.95 -16.61
C SER A 419 -29.18 -5.84 -17.68
N GLU A 420 -30.09 -5.28 -18.50
CA GLU A 420 -30.64 -6.01 -19.65
C GLU A 420 -29.56 -6.48 -20.63
N ARG A 421 -28.43 -5.75 -20.71
CA ARG A 421 -27.29 -6.14 -21.55
C ARG A 421 -26.63 -7.40 -21.01
N MET A 422 -26.43 -7.48 -19.70
CA MET A 422 -25.90 -8.67 -19.03
C MET A 422 -26.85 -9.86 -19.20
N VAL A 423 -28.15 -9.65 -19.01
CA VAL A 423 -29.19 -10.68 -19.20
C VAL A 423 -29.17 -11.24 -20.62
N LYS A 424 -29.11 -10.38 -21.65
CA LYS A 424 -29.08 -10.80 -23.05
C LYS A 424 -27.85 -11.62 -23.42
N ARG A 425 -26.71 -11.38 -22.75
CA ARG A 425 -25.47 -12.15 -22.94
C ARG A 425 -25.46 -13.46 -22.17
N ALA A 426 -26.27 -13.59 -21.12
CA ALA A 426 -26.27 -14.76 -20.26
C ALA A 426 -26.69 -16.03 -21.03
N LYS A 427 -25.95 -17.12 -20.83
CA LYS A 427 -26.35 -18.45 -21.31
C LYS A 427 -27.41 -19.01 -20.36
N MET A 428 -28.59 -19.32 -20.88
CA MET A 428 -29.68 -19.88 -20.07
C MET A 428 -29.59 -21.41 -19.98
N GLU A 429 -29.74 -21.94 -18.77
CA GLU A 429 -29.87 -23.37 -18.47
C GLU A 429 -31.12 -23.62 -17.62
N SER A 430 -31.96 -24.57 -18.01
CA SER A 430 -33.24 -24.83 -17.35
C SER A 430 -33.15 -26.05 -16.42
N PHE A 431 -33.51 -25.84 -15.16
CA PHE A 431 -33.65 -26.82 -14.09
C PHE A 431 -35.13 -26.88 -13.68
N LYS A 432 -35.95 -27.62 -14.44
CA LYS A 432 -37.42 -27.66 -14.30
C LYS A 432 -38.05 -26.25 -14.26
N LYS A 433 -38.45 -25.75 -13.09
CA LYS A 433 -39.08 -24.43 -12.94
C LYS A 433 -38.08 -23.31 -12.70
N LEU A 434 -36.79 -23.59 -12.60
CA LEU A 434 -35.73 -22.59 -12.53
C LEU A 434 -35.05 -22.43 -13.89
N ASP A 435 -35.13 -21.25 -14.49
CA ASP A 435 -34.23 -20.86 -15.58
C ASP A 435 -33.04 -20.10 -14.99
N LEU A 436 -31.86 -20.68 -15.08
CA LEU A 436 -30.62 -20.13 -14.54
C LEU A 436 -29.80 -19.47 -15.66
N GLY A 437 -29.55 -18.17 -15.56
CA GLY A 437 -28.68 -17.43 -16.46
C GLY A 437 -27.23 -17.45 -15.99
N ILE A 438 -26.35 -18.07 -16.76
CA ILE A 438 -24.90 -18.05 -16.54
C ILE A 438 -24.34 -16.84 -17.28
N LEU A 439 -23.95 -15.79 -16.53
CA LEU A 439 -23.40 -14.54 -17.07
C LEU A 439 -22.10 -14.72 -17.85
N ASP A 440 -21.83 -13.76 -18.76
CA ASP A 440 -20.59 -13.65 -19.55
C ASP A 440 -19.34 -13.43 -18.68
N ASP A 441 -18.18 -13.89 -19.14
CA ASP A 441 -16.91 -13.74 -18.39
C ASP A 441 -16.52 -12.27 -18.21
N SER A 442 -16.85 -11.40 -19.17
CA SER A 442 -16.62 -9.95 -19.10
C SER A 442 -17.47 -9.29 -18.01
N ASP A 443 -18.71 -9.77 -17.84
CA ASP A 443 -19.62 -9.30 -16.80
C ASP A 443 -19.15 -9.75 -15.41
N ILE A 444 -18.70 -11.00 -15.27
CA ILE A 444 -18.11 -11.51 -14.03
C ILE A 444 -16.81 -10.76 -13.70
N PHE A 445 -15.96 -10.48 -14.69
CA PHE A 445 -14.75 -9.69 -14.50
C PHE A 445 -15.08 -8.30 -13.92
N LEU A 446 -16.05 -7.61 -14.50
CA LEU A 446 -16.50 -6.30 -14.00
C LEU A 446 -17.02 -6.43 -12.56
N LEU A 447 -17.94 -7.36 -12.29
CA LEU A 447 -18.50 -7.57 -10.95
C LEU A 447 -17.41 -7.80 -9.89
N LYS A 448 -16.40 -8.61 -10.22
CA LYS A 448 -15.26 -8.90 -9.33
C LYS A 448 -14.36 -7.69 -9.10
N SER A 449 -14.12 -6.89 -10.14
CA SER A 449 -13.33 -5.67 -10.02
C SER A 449 -13.95 -4.65 -9.06
N ILE A 450 -15.29 -4.62 -8.98
CA ILE A 450 -16.04 -3.69 -8.13
C ILE A 450 -16.24 -4.26 -6.71
N ALA A 451 -16.45 -5.57 -6.58
CA ALA A 451 -16.64 -6.23 -5.28
C ALA A 451 -15.39 -6.11 -4.39
N GLY A 452 -14.20 -6.28 -4.96
CA GLY A 452 -12.93 -6.04 -4.26
C GLY A 452 -12.67 -7.00 -3.09
N ARG A 453 -13.25 -8.21 -3.09
CA ARG A 453 -13.05 -9.19 -2.02
C ARG A 453 -11.69 -9.87 -2.12
N THR A 454 -11.32 -10.56 -1.04
CA THR A 454 -10.11 -11.39 -1.02
C THR A 454 -10.11 -12.44 -2.12
N GLY A 455 -9.10 -12.38 -2.98
CA GLY A 455 -8.89 -13.25 -4.14
C GLY A 455 -9.83 -13.01 -5.34
N ASP A 456 -10.60 -11.91 -5.37
CA ASP A 456 -11.23 -11.49 -6.62
C ASP A 456 -10.18 -11.20 -7.70
N ILE A 457 -8.98 -10.73 -7.32
CA ILE A 457 -7.84 -10.56 -8.24
C ILE A 457 -7.40 -11.90 -8.85
N ASP A 458 -7.36 -12.99 -8.06
CA ASP A 458 -7.06 -14.33 -8.58
C ASP A 458 -8.11 -14.80 -9.59
N ASP A 459 -9.38 -14.61 -9.24
CA ASP A 459 -10.49 -14.99 -10.09
C ASP A 459 -10.48 -14.14 -11.40
N MET A 460 -10.19 -12.84 -11.32
CA MET A 460 -9.99 -11.97 -12.49
C MET A 460 -8.80 -12.43 -13.34
N LEU A 461 -7.69 -12.84 -12.74
CA LEU A 461 -6.55 -13.39 -13.46
C LEU A 461 -6.90 -14.66 -14.24
N LYS A 462 -7.69 -15.55 -13.63
CA LYS A 462 -8.16 -16.75 -14.32
C LYS A 462 -9.03 -16.40 -15.53
N ILE A 463 -9.95 -15.45 -15.38
CA ILE A 463 -10.77 -14.98 -16.49
C ILE A 463 -9.91 -14.40 -17.62
N VAL A 464 -8.89 -13.60 -17.30
CA VAL A 464 -8.00 -13.02 -18.31
C VAL A 464 -7.19 -14.09 -19.06
N ASN A 465 -6.74 -15.14 -18.36
CA ASN A 465 -5.85 -16.15 -18.94
C ASN A 465 -6.58 -17.29 -19.65
N GLU A 466 -7.73 -17.71 -19.11
CA GLU A 466 -8.42 -18.95 -19.48
C GLU A 466 -9.88 -18.70 -19.94
N GLY A 467 -10.46 -17.55 -19.59
CA GLY A 467 -11.84 -17.19 -19.94
C GLY A 467 -11.97 -16.50 -21.29
N GLN A 468 -13.23 -16.21 -21.67
CA GLN A 468 -13.58 -15.48 -22.89
C GLN A 468 -13.85 -14.00 -22.56
N LEU A 469 -12.80 -13.26 -22.25
CA LEU A 469 -12.90 -11.85 -21.85
C LEU A 469 -12.92 -10.91 -23.06
N ASP A 470 -13.95 -10.07 -23.16
CA ASP A 470 -14.01 -8.93 -24.07
C ASP A 470 -13.91 -7.61 -23.28
N TRP A 471 -12.78 -6.92 -23.43
CA TRP A 471 -12.51 -5.63 -22.81
C TRP A 471 -13.50 -4.52 -23.22
N ASN A 472 -14.09 -4.59 -24.42
CA ASN A 472 -15.10 -3.62 -24.84
C ASN A 472 -16.39 -3.79 -24.04
N ILE A 473 -16.80 -5.04 -23.76
CA ILE A 473 -17.96 -5.33 -22.92
C ILE A 473 -17.72 -4.77 -21.51
N VAL A 474 -16.56 -5.04 -20.91
CA VAL A 474 -16.18 -4.50 -19.58
C VAL A 474 -16.26 -2.97 -19.58
N TRP A 475 -15.66 -2.32 -20.57
CA TRP A 475 -15.63 -0.86 -20.66
C TRP A 475 -17.04 -0.28 -20.83
N ASP A 476 -17.81 -0.78 -21.77
CA ASP A 476 -19.13 -0.24 -22.11
C ASP A 476 -20.15 -0.47 -21.01
N GLU A 477 -20.10 -1.62 -20.33
CA GLU A 477 -20.97 -1.92 -19.19
C GLU A 477 -20.61 -1.03 -18.00
N MET A 478 -19.31 -0.89 -17.69
CA MET A 478 -18.83 0.01 -16.63
C MET A 478 -19.27 1.45 -16.87
N VAL A 479 -19.05 2.01 -18.06
CA VAL A 479 -19.43 3.40 -18.37
C VAL A 479 -20.92 3.59 -18.24
N LYS A 480 -21.72 2.69 -18.81
CA LYS A 480 -23.19 2.79 -18.78
C LYS A 480 -23.71 2.79 -17.34
N GLN A 481 -23.32 1.80 -16.54
CA GLN A 481 -23.80 1.70 -15.17
C GLN A 481 -23.27 2.85 -14.30
N GLU A 482 -22.02 3.30 -14.52
CA GLU A 482 -21.46 4.42 -13.77
C GLU A 482 -22.19 5.73 -14.05
N ASP A 483 -22.61 5.97 -15.29
CA ASP A 483 -23.36 7.17 -15.68
C ASP A 483 -24.80 7.13 -15.11
N GLU A 484 -25.43 5.96 -15.03
CA GLU A 484 -26.79 5.77 -14.51
C GLU A 484 -26.86 5.80 -12.97
N THR A 485 -25.87 5.21 -12.29
CA THR A 485 -25.84 5.10 -10.82
C THR A 485 -25.08 6.24 -10.16
N ASN A 486 -24.25 6.96 -10.93
CA ASN A 486 -23.25 7.90 -10.45
C ASN A 486 -22.25 7.30 -9.43
N ALA A 487 -22.11 5.96 -9.39
CA ALA A 487 -21.11 5.27 -8.57
C ALA A 487 -19.67 5.57 -9.05
N ASN A 488 -18.65 5.20 -8.28
CA ASN A 488 -17.23 5.35 -8.67
C ASN A 488 -16.66 4.06 -9.26
N LEU A 489 -17.33 3.51 -10.29
CA LEU A 489 -16.96 2.22 -10.87
C LEU A 489 -15.61 2.26 -11.57
N SER A 490 -15.32 3.35 -12.27
CA SER A 490 -14.03 3.54 -12.96
C SER A 490 -12.86 3.61 -11.98
N GLY A 491 -13.05 4.20 -10.81
CA GLY A 491 -12.05 4.22 -9.74
C GLY A 491 -11.77 2.81 -9.20
N LEU A 492 -12.82 2.08 -8.84
CA LEU A 492 -12.69 0.71 -8.32
C LEU A 492 -12.06 -0.26 -9.35
N LEU A 493 -12.50 -0.17 -10.62
CA LEU A 493 -11.92 -0.94 -11.71
C LEU A 493 -10.43 -0.58 -11.93
N LEU A 494 -10.06 0.70 -11.81
CA LEU A 494 -8.65 1.11 -11.94
C LEU A 494 -7.80 0.49 -10.84
N GLU A 495 -8.26 0.52 -9.59
CA GLU A 495 -7.55 -0.12 -8.48
C GLU A 495 -7.35 -1.62 -8.72
N ALA A 496 -8.40 -2.32 -9.15
CA ALA A 496 -8.29 -3.76 -9.45
C ALA A 496 -7.34 -4.05 -10.63
N ILE A 497 -7.31 -3.19 -11.65
CA ILE A 497 -6.37 -3.33 -12.77
C ILE A 497 -4.93 -3.03 -12.33
N GLU A 498 -4.72 -2.07 -11.43
CA GLU A 498 -3.39 -1.82 -10.85
C GLU A 498 -2.88 -3.04 -10.09
N ASP A 499 -3.73 -3.70 -9.29
CA ASP A 499 -3.39 -4.96 -8.63
C ASP A 499 -3.05 -6.07 -9.65
N LEU A 500 -3.81 -6.20 -10.74
CA LEU A 500 -3.52 -7.16 -11.82
C LEU A 500 -2.17 -6.85 -12.51
N LYS A 501 -1.90 -5.57 -12.78
CA LYS A 501 -0.65 -5.10 -13.38
C LYS A 501 0.53 -5.39 -12.47
N GLU A 502 0.40 -5.12 -11.16
CA GLU A 502 1.43 -5.47 -10.19
C GLU A 502 1.69 -6.98 -10.16
N ARG A 503 0.64 -7.80 -10.29
CA ARG A 503 0.70 -9.26 -10.15
C ARG A 503 1.23 -10.01 -11.39
N LYS A 504 0.82 -9.61 -12.59
CA LYS A 504 1.19 -10.31 -13.85
C LYS A 504 1.53 -9.37 -15.01
N GLY A 505 1.57 -8.06 -14.80
CA GLY A 505 1.83 -7.09 -15.86
C GLY A 505 0.68 -6.95 -16.86
N ILE A 506 -0.53 -7.39 -16.50
CA ILE A 506 -1.71 -7.28 -17.35
C ILE A 506 -2.18 -5.83 -17.39
N GLU A 507 -2.26 -5.26 -18.58
CA GLU A 507 -2.78 -3.92 -18.83
C GLU A 507 -3.86 -4.00 -19.93
N PRO A 508 -5.13 -3.67 -19.64
CA PRO A 508 -6.19 -3.73 -20.65
C PRO A 508 -6.02 -2.63 -21.71
N PRO A 509 -6.53 -2.84 -22.95
CA PRO A 509 -6.42 -1.87 -24.03
C PRO A 509 -6.99 -0.48 -23.68
N PHE A 510 -7.97 -0.41 -22.78
CA PHE A 510 -8.58 0.83 -22.31
C PHE A 510 -7.89 1.46 -21.09
N TYR A 511 -6.77 0.95 -20.58
CA TYR A 511 -6.14 1.43 -19.33
C TYR A 511 -5.90 2.95 -19.31
N LYS A 512 -5.30 3.50 -20.37
CA LYS A 512 -5.11 4.96 -20.50
C LYS A 512 -6.42 5.74 -20.57
N LYS A 513 -7.48 5.15 -21.14
CA LYS A 513 -8.82 5.74 -21.20
C LYS A 513 -9.48 5.72 -19.80
N LEU A 514 -9.26 4.66 -19.03
CA LEU A 514 -9.73 4.52 -17.66
C LEU A 514 -9.11 5.56 -16.73
N ILE A 515 -7.78 5.73 -16.75
CA ILE A 515 -7.09 6.77 -15.97
C ILE A 515 -7.69 8.16 -16.27
N ARG A 516 -7.91 8.47 -17.54
CA ARG A 516 -8.50 9.76 -17.93
C ARG A 516 -9.92 9.93 -17.38
N ARG A 517 -10.74 8.87 -17.42
CA ARG A 517 -12.11 8.90 -16.88
C ARG A 517 -12.13 9.09 -15.37
N VAL A 518 -11.26 8.37 -14.63
CA VAL A 518 -11.09 8.55 -13.18
C VAL A 518 -10.66 9.98 -12.87
N LEU A 519 -9.69 10.52 -13.61
CA LEU A 519 -9.22 11.88 -13.44
C LEU A 519 -10.33 12.91 -13.71
N ASP A 520 -11.11 12.73 -14.80
CA ASP A 520 -12.24 13.59 -15.13
C ASP A 520 -13.30 13.60 -14.01
N ARG A 521 -13.66 12.43 -13.48
CA ARG A 521 -14.61 12.30 -12.37
C ARG A 521 -14.08 12.92 -11.09
N ASN A 522 -12.80 12.72 -10.78
CA ASN A 522 -12.17 13.34 -9.62
C ASN A 522 -12.19 14.87 -9.74
N ILE A 523 -11.88 15.44 -10.92
CA ILE A 523 -12.00 16.88 -11.17
C ILE A 523 -13.44 17.33 -10.91
N TYR A 524 -14.42 16.68 -11.53
CA TYR A 524 -15.84 17.01 -11.38
C TYR A 524 -16.29 16.96 -9.90
N TRP A 525 -15.89 15.92 -9.17
CA TRP A 525 -16.23 15.75 -7.76
C TRP A 525 -15.60 16.80 -6.85
N GLN A 526 -14.34 17.21 -7.10
CA GLN A 526 -13.70 18.29 -6.35
C GLN A 526 -14.40 19.63 -6.57
N VAL A 527 -14.77 19.95 -7.83
CA VAL A 527 -15.57 21.15 -8.13
C VAL A 527 -16.92 21.08 -7.41
N ARG A 528 -17.59 19.93 -7.45
CA ARG A 528 -18.89 19.74 -6.76
C ARG A 528 -18.79 19.93 -5.25
N LYS A 529 -17.65 19.58 -4.64
CA LYS A 529 -17.36 19.79 -3.21
C LYS A 529 -17.03 21.24 -2.85
N GLY A 530 -17.05 22.16 -3.81
CA GLY A 530 -16.75 23.58 -3.60
C GLY A 530 -15.27 23.94 -3.74
N LYS A 531 -14.41 23.00 -4.18
CA LYS A 531 -13.02 23.30 -4.52
C LYS A 531 -12.95 23.81 -5.94
N ASN A 532 -13.16 25.11 -6.08
CA ASN A 532 -13.45 25.69 -7.38
C ASN A 532 -12.22 26.32 -8.03
N THR A 533 -11.13 26.60 -7.31
CA THR A 533 -9.96 27.19 -8.00
C THR A 533 -9.18 26.12 -8.73
N LEU A 534 -8.69 26.45 -9.93
CA LEU A 534 -7.82 25.57 -10.71
C LEU A 534 -6.59 25.13 -9.91
N ARG A 535 -6.06 26.04 -9.08
CA ARG A 535 -4.91 25.78 -8.22
C ARG A 535 -5.23 24.73 -7.15
N GLU A 536 -6.34 24.86 -6.43
CA GLU A 536 -6.74 23.88 -5.42
C GLU A 536 -6.94 22.49 -6.02
N ILE A 537 -7.60 22.39 -7.18
CA ILE A 537 -7.81 21.10 -7.85
C ILE A 537 -6.47 20.48 -8.26
N VAL A 538 -5.58 21.28 -8.86
CA VAL A 538 -4.22 20.81 -9.21
C VAL A 538 -3.49 20.35 -7.96
N ASP A 539 -3.50 21.13 -6.89
CA ASP A 539 -2.77 20.82 -5.65
C ASP A 539 -3.23 19.52 -4.99
N LEU A 540 -4.51 19.14 -5.16
CA LEU A 540 -5.08 17.92 -4.61
C LEU A 540 -4.91 16.69 -5.49
N LEU A 541 -4.99 16.86 -6.80
CA LEU A 541 -4.97 15.74 -7.75
C LEU A 541 -3.58 15.47 -8.29
N GLN A 542 -2.64 16.41 -8.17
CA GLN A 542 -1.25 16.18 -8.57
C GLN A 542 -0.58 15.18 -7.63
N GLY A 543 0.20 14.29 -8.20
CA GLY A 543 0.89 13.22 -7.47
C GLY A 543 2.10 12.72 -8.25
N ALA A 544 2.70 11.63 -7.76
CA ALA A 544 3.83 10.98 -8.45
C ALA A 544 3.47 10.58 -9.90
N ASP A 545 2.22 10.14 -10.10
CA ASP A 545 1.76 9.57 -11.38
C ASP A 545 0.90 10.53 -12.23
N ILE A 546 0.49 11.68 -11.66
CA ILE A 546 -0.38 12.66 -12.32
C ILE A 546 0.25 14.04 -12.26
N SER A 547 0.73 14.52 -13.41
CA SER A 547 1.31 15.87 -13.54
C SER A 547 0.26 16.97 -13.58
N GLU A 548 0.62 18.16 -13.11
CA GLU A 548 -0.19 19.38 -13.27
C GLU A 548 -0.61 19.62 -14.73
N LYS A 549 0.31 19.39 -15.69
CA LYS A 549 0.02 19.53 -17.12
C LYS A 549 -1.11 18.59 -17.56
N THR A 550 -1.10 17.34 -17.09
CA THR A 550 -2.17 16.37 -17.36
C THR A 550 -3.51 16.86 -16.83
N ILE A 551 -3.55 17.35 -15.59
CA ILE A 551 -4.78 17.86 -14.95
C ILE A 551 -5.33 19.04 -15.74
N ARG A 552 -4.48 20.01 -16.08
CA ARG A 552 -4.87 21.18 -16.89
C ARG A 552 -5.44 20.79 -18.25
N HIS A 553 -4.79 19.88 -18.96
CA HIS A 553 -5.30 19.37 -20.25
C HIS A 553 -6.67 18.66 -20.10
N ARG A 554 -6.90 17.93 -19.00
CA ARG A 554 -8.22 17.33 -18.74
C ARG A 554 -9.27 18.38 -18.46
N ILE A 555 -8.96 19.41 -17.69
CA ILE A 555 -9.87 20.54 -17.42
C ILE A 555 -10.22 21.28 -18.72
N ASP A 556 -9.24 21.54 -19.60
CA ASP A 556 -9.47 22.13 -20.93
C ASP A 556 -10.41 21.26 -21.78
N TYR A 557 -10.21 19.94 -21.73
CA TYR A 557 -11.08 18.98 -22.41
C TYR A 557 -12.52 19.00 -21.87
N LEU A 558 -12.70 19.01 -20.54
CA LEU A 558 -14.01 19.04 -19.90
C LEU A 558 -14.75 20.35 -20.16
N GLU A 559 -14.03 21.48 -20.20
CA GLU A 559 -14.59 22.77 -20.61
C GLU A 559 -15.03 22.76 -22.07
N LYS A 560 -14.18 22.24 -22.98
CA LYS A 560 -14.52 22.11 -24.41
C LYS A 560 -15.75 21.21 -24.63
N LYS A 561 -15.94 20.19 -23.80
CA LYS A 561 -17.10 19.30 -23.82
C LYS A 561 -18.33 19.88 -23.11
N GLY A 562 -18.21 21.05 -22.49
CA GLY A 562 -19.31 21.74 -21.83
C GLY A 562 -19.67 21.20 -20.46
N TYR A 563 -18.87 20.30 -19.86
CA TYR A 563 -19.08 19.80 -18.50
C TYR A 563 -18.64 20.79 -17.42
N LEU A 564 -17.67 21.63 -17.74
CA LEU A 564 -17.13 22.67 -16.85
C LEU A 564 -17.12 24.03 -17.54
N LYS A 565 -17.03 25.10 -16.74
CA LYS A 565 -16.80 26.47 -17.20
C LYS A 565 -15.64 27.08 -16.42
N LYS A 566 -14.67 27.71 -17.10
CA LYS A 566 -13.68 28.56 -16.44
C LYS A 566 -14.19 29.99 -16.31
N LEU A 567 -14.13 30.52 -15.10
CA LEU A 567 -14.37 31.93 -14.78
C LEU A 567 -13.04 32.57 -14.35
N ARG A 568 -12.65 33.67 -14.99
CA ARG A 568 -11.49 34.46 -14.57
C ARG A 568 -11.93 35.54 -13.58
N LYS A 569 -11.36 35.55 -12.38
CA LYS A 569 -11.51 36.66 -11.42
C LYS A 569 -10.52 37.79 -11.71
N ARG A 570 -10.80 38.98 -11.12
CA ARG A 570 -9.96 40.19 -11.23
C ARG A 570 -8.49 39.98 -10.85
N ASN A 571 -8.17 38.95 -10.06
CA ASN A 571 -6.81 38.63 -9.60
C ASN A 571 -6.09 37.57 -10.49
N ASN A 572 -6.52 37.34 -11.73
CA ASN A 572 -6.06 36.26 -12.62
C ASN A 572 -6.28 34.82 -12.11
N GLU A 573 -7.04 34.66 -11.04
CA GLU A 573 -7.44 33.34 -10.53
C GLU A 573 -8.52 32.72 -11.43
N VAL A 574 -8.33 31.45 -11.76
CA VAL A 574 -9.28 30.66 -12.58
C VAL A 574 -10.14 29.82 -11.64
N ILE A 575 -11.44 30.08 -11.69
CA ILE A 575 -12.48 29.32 -11.00
C ILE A 575 -13.15 28.36 -11.99
N LEU A 576 -13.51 27.19 -11.51
CA LEU A 576 -14.16 26.12 -12.23
C LEU A 576 -15.56 25.95 -11.66
N GLU A 577 -16.55 25.94 -12.54
CA GLU A 577 -17.94 25.67 -12.20
C GLU A 577 -18.45 24.49 -13.03
N ILE A 578 -19.26 23.64 -12.42
CA ILE A 578 -20.00 22.60 -13.15
C ILE A 578 -21.08 23.27 -13.98
N ARG A 579 -21.15 22.89 -15.26
CA ARG A 579 -22.36 23.13 -16.05
C ARG A 579 -23.26 21.93 -15.84
N ASN A 580 -24.45 22.15 -15.27
CA ASN A 580 -25.49 21.12 -15.29
C ASN A 580 -25.80 20.81 -16.75
N ALA A 581 -25.50 19.58 -17.17
CA ALA A 581 -25.98 18.99 -18.41
C ALA A 581 -27.16 18.08 -18.06
#